data_AF-A0A084W222-F1
#
_entry.id   AF-A0A084W222-F1
#
_cell.length_a   1.000
_cell.length_b   1.000
_cell.length_c   1.000
_cell.angle_alpha   90.00
_cell.angle_beta   90.00
_cell.angle_gamma   90.00
#
_symmetry.space_group_name_H-M   'P 1'
#
loop_
_entity.id
_entity.type
_entity.pdbx_description
1 polymer ?
#
loop_
_entity_poly.entity_id
_entity_poly.type
_entity_poly.pdbx_seq_one_letter_code
_entity_poly.pdbx_strand_id
1 'polypeptide(L)'
;MIKIGRNIVHQLDNRERGFRTRRIRNCASAVANEHYFRRHAVELAELVLLERLKTEDLCKPIDDLASETESVFNIEQSHDGQVLLTATVQTNRCVNVFQTTSMYKLAKYPSRERSVWTLAFHPINANTIAFGTLGGTVLVYVDNRVVASLQEPEPIGSVCFHPTQNFLLLTSMNEVVFWDWVNGITHTAGMFSDCKCRFLHVTSDARLITGITQTQTHVLANVGGNVELVEPEYLVVSLLRSVTLMLDKLEQTMASQVDYLLQLEMSKQCLIWIYLLQTINRKRVGIRCCATVTDTNSCTKSDLNVTLLTLNRKIDALEETLRTRSSIPIIPNHTPSWSPVTVFLTEPMSFFQQICQKYICQRNRNYIQYNFDLNLVQEMLRKLHDMFYLLAPSDLPKTGDILGTLSGTSRKPENHCVLQAWDLELLKGDGEDLPDFKEDWKNVITTCMINNDSNVAISQCEQFIASIRLRSVKEMEIRSLRRENFGESLFLFKFTAEFVSLSFSPSGRYVAIGLRCRRNLKYAYIVDKESLWRIGVSSGTFDSISSRFDIVEQNERVGLKLSLPRDSQNYLEINCIKWAALPGYGLLVGLKSKFVRICR
;
A
#
# COMPACT_ATOMS: atom_id res chain seq x y z
N MET A 1 -44.18 -8.68 -0.81
CA MET A 1 -43.17 -8.13 -1.75
C MET A 1 -42.77 -6.74 -1.24
N ILE A 2 -41.70 -6.65 -0.45
CA ILE A 2 -41.24 -5.36 0.09
C ILE A 2 -40.60 -4.59 -1.07
N LYS A 3 -41.12 -3.39 -1.39
CA LYS A 3 -40.52 -2.48 -2.38
C LYS A 3 -39.17 -2.05 -1.84
N ILE A 4 -38.10 -2.70 -2.30
CA ILE A 4 -36.74 -2.27 -2.01
C ILE A 4 -36.51 -0.95 -2.75
N GLY A 5 -36.38 0.15 -2.02
CA GLY A 5 -35.97 1.44 -2.58
C GLY A 5 -34.60 1.28 -3.26
N ARG A 6 -34.57 1.40 -4.59
CA ARG A 6 -33.32 1.34 -5.38
C ARG A 6 -32.70 2.73 -5.39
N ASN A 7 -31.43 2.86 -4.99
CA ASN A 7 -30.70 4.12 -5.09
C ASN A 7 -30.67 4.60 -6.55
N ILE A 8 -30.73 5.92 -6.78
CA ILE A 8 -30.63 6.55 -8.09
C ILE A 8 -29.41 6.06 -8.88
N VAL A 9 -28.26 5.84 -8.24
CA VAL A 9 -27.06 5.29 -8.90
C VAL A 9 -27.31 3.87 -9.44
N HIS A 10 -27.86 3.00 -8.61
CA HIS A 10 -28.23 1.64 -9.03
C HIS A 10 -29.32 1.65 -10.11
N GLN A 11 -30.22 2.65 -10.11
CA GLN A 11 -31.19 2.81 -11.19
C GLN A 11 -30.52 3.26 -12.49
N LEU A 12 -29.50 4.13 -12.44
CA LEU A 12 -28.73 4.57 -13.60
C LEU A 12 -27.97 3.39 -14.22
N ASP A 13 -27.24 2.60 -13.42
CA ASP A 13 -26.49 1.44 -13.91
C ASP A 13 -27.39 0.39 -14.57
N ASN A 14 -28.68 0.32 -14.18
CA ASN A 14 -29.66 -0.60 -14.75
C ASN A 14 -30.58 0.02 -15.82
N ARG A 15 -30.52 1.35 -16.05
CA ARG A 15 -31.37 2.05 -17.04
C ARG A 15 -31.02 1.70 -18.48
N GLU A 16 -29.78 1.26 -18.75
CA GLU A 16 -29.37 0.74 -20.06
C GLU A 16 -30.25 -0.42 -20.56
N ARG A 17 -30.94 -1.13 -19.66
CA ARG A 17 -31.77 -2.29 -20.01
C ARG A 17 -33.25 -1.96 -20.27
N GLY A 18 -33.71 -0.75 -19.95
CA GLY A 18 -35.14 -0.36 -20.05
C GLY A 18 -35.47 0.68 -21.11
N PHE A 19 -34.48 1.45 -21.60
CA PHE A 19 -34.69 2.53 -22.57
C PHE A 19 -33.90 2.31 -23.86
N ARG A 20 -34.14 1.19 -24.56
CA ARG A 20 -33.87 1.14 -26.01
C ARG A 20 -35.01 1.79 -26.79
N THR A 21 -35.26 3.08 -26.57
CA THR A 21 -36.09 3.90 -27.48
C THR A 21 -35.65 5.36 -27.48
N ARG A 22 -34.52 5.63 -28.14
CA ARG A 22 -34.36 6.60 -29.24
C ARG A 22 -32.88 6.87 -29.42
N ARG A 23 -32.45 6.86 -30.69
CA ARG A 23 -31.10 7.23 -31.14
C ARG A 23 -30.68 8.58 -30.55
N ILE A 24 -29.96 8.56 -29.43
CA ILE A 24 -29.13 9.70 -29.05
C ILE A 24 -27.89 9.57 -29.93
N ARG A 25 -27.68 10.56 -30.80
CA ARG A 25 -26.46 10.66 -31.60
C ARG A 25 -25.27 10.63 -30.65
N ASN A 26 -24.30 9.75 -30.92
CA ASN A 26 -23.02 9.70 -30.22
C ASN A 26 -22.31 11.06 -30.35
N CYS A 27 -22.48 11.92 -29.35
CA CYS A 27 -21.73 13.15 -29.18
C CYS A 27 -20.89 13.01 -27.91
N ALA A 28 -19.58 13.25 -28.00
CA ALA A 28 -18.65 13.18 -26.87
C ALA A 28 -19.06 14.09 -25.68
N SER A 29 -19.81 15.17 -25.94
CA SER A 29 -20.37 16.05 -24.90
C SER A 29 -21.47 15.40 -24.05
N ALA A 30 -22.26 14.48 -24.61
CA ALA A 30 -23.31 13.77 -23.87
C ALA A 30 -22.70 12.74 -22.90
N VAL A 31 -21.64 12.05 -23.32
CA VAL A 31 -20.89 11.08 -22.51
C VAL A 31 -20.16 11.78 -21.36
N ALA A 32 -19.56 12.96 -21.61
CA ALA A 32 -18.93 13.77 -20.56
C ALA A 32 -19.94 14.24 -19.50
N ASN A 33 -21.14 14.67 -19.92
CA ASN A 33 -22.23 15.05 -19.01
C ASN A 33 -22.73 13.88 -18.17
N GLU A 34 -22.77 12.67 -18.74
CA GLU A 34 -23.18 11.46 -18.03
C GLU A 34 -22.15 11.01 -16.97
N HIS A 35 -20.86 11.02 -17.29
CA HIS A 35 -19.80 10.74 -16.30
C HIS A 35 -19.81 11.75 -15.15
N TYR A 36 -19.97 13.04 -15.46
CA TYR A 36 -20.07 14.09 -14.45
C TYR A 36 -21.30 13.89 -13.57
N PHE A 37 -22.47 13.63 -14.15
CA PHE A 37 -23.70 13.34 -13.42
C PHE A 37 -23.57 12.10 -12.54
N ARG A 38 -22.98 11.02 -13.06
CA ARG A 38 -22.74 9.78 -12.31
C ARG A 38 -21.87 10.05 -11.09
N ARG A 39 -20.76 10.76 -11.25
CA ARG A 39 -19.88 11.15 -10.14
C ARG A 39 -20.63 11.93 -9.07
N HIS A 40 -21.42 12.93 -9.45
CA HIS A 40 -22.23 13.71 -8.49
C HIS A 40 -23.29 12.85 -7.80
N ALA A 41 -23.92 11.92 -8.51
CA ALA A 41 -24.91 11.02 -7.94
C ALA A 41 -24.28 10.07 -6.92
N VAL A 42 -23.05 9.57 -7.16
CA VAL A 42 -22.28 8.79 -6.19
C VAL A 42 -21.97 9.63 -4.96
N GLU A 43 -21.37 10.80 -5.13
CA GLU A 43 -20.99 11.70 -4.03
C GLU A 43 -22.23 12.10 -3.19
N LEU A 44 -23.36 12.41 -3.83
CA LEU A 44 -24.61 12.74 -3.14
C LEU A 44 -25.17 11.54 -2.35
N ALA A 45 -25.15 10.34 -2.94
CA ALA A 45 -25.60 9.12 -2.25
C ALA A 45 -24.78 8.84 -0.99
N GLU A 46 -23.48 9.12 -1.04
CA GLU A 46 -22.56 9.00 0.10
C GLU A 46 -22.83 10.05 1.17
N LEU A 47 -22.99 11.31 0.78
CA LEU A 47 -23.31 12.39 1.70
C LEU A 47 -24.62 12.12 2.45
N VAL A 48 -25.67 11.68 1.76
CA VAL A 48 -26.95 11.32 2.38
C VAL A 48 -26.80 10.18 3.37
N LEU A 49 -26.01 9.15 3.04
CA LEU A 49 -25.72 8.04 3.94
C LEU A 49 -24.99 8.54 5.20
N LEU A 50 -23.98 9.40 5.05
CA LEU A 50 -23.21 9.94 6.17
C LEU A 50 -24.04 10.83 7.09
N GLU A 51 -24.94 11.65 6.53
CA GLU A 51 -25.88 12.44 7.33
C GLU A 51 -26.83 11.56 8.14
N ARG A 52 -27.38 10.50 7.54
CA ARG A 52 -28.23 9.56 8.28
C ARG A 52 -27.45 8.79 9.34
N LEU A 53 -26.20 8.39 9.07
CA LEU A 53 -25.34 7.74 10.06
C LEU A 53 -25.04 8.61 11.29
N LYS A 54 -25.17 9.94 11.18
CA LYS A 54 -25.01 10.87 12.32
C LYS A 54 -26.26 10.91 13.22
N THR A 55 -27.43 10.75 12.64
CA THR A 55 -28.72 11.04 13.31
C THR A 55 -29.54 9.79 13.62
N GLU A 56 -29.36 8.72 12.86
CA GLU A 56 -30.16 7.50 12.90
C GLU A 56 -29.29 6.30 13.29
N ASP A 57 -29.84 5.39 14.10
CA ASP A 57 -29.27 4.05 14.26
C ASP A 57 -29.69 3.17 13.08
N LEU A 58 -28.78 3.03 12.13
CA LEU A 58 -28.98 2.26 10.92
C LEU A 58 -28.41 0.82 11.02
N CYS A 59 -27.92 0.42 12.20
CA CYS A 59 -27.39 -0.92 12.44
C CYS A 59 -28.53 -1.93 12.55
N LYS A 60 -28.86 -2.62 11.45
CA LYS A 60 -29.91 -3.64 11.43
C LYS A 60 -29.33 -5.04 11.16
N PRO A 61 -29.61 -6.05 12.00
CA PRO A 61 -29.21 -7.42 11.68
C PRO A 61 -29.80 -7.84 10.33
N ILE A 62 -29.10 -8.69 9.60
CA ILE A 62 -29.64 -9.30 8.38
C ILE A 62 -30.56 -10.43 8.83
N ASP A 63 -31.87 -10.26 8.65
CA ASP A 63 -32.90 -11.20 9.13
C ASP A 63 -32.67 -12.65 8.64
N ASP A 64 -32.05 -12.83 7.48
CA ASP A 64 -31.78 -14.15 6.87
C ASP A 64 -30.54 -14.87 7.44
N LEU A 65 -29.79 -14.23 8.34
CA LEU A 65 -28.66 -14.83 9.08
C LEU A 65 -29.00 -15.15 10.53
N ALA A 66 -30.27 -15.07 10.95
CA ALA A 66 -30.68 -15.43 12.31
C ALA A 66 -30.27 -16.85 12.73
N SER A 67 -29.95 -17.74 11.78
CA SER A 67 -29.43 -19.10 12.02
C SER A 67 -27.90 -19.22 12.02
N GLU A 68 -27.15 -18.21 11.56
CA GLU A 68 -25.69 -18.27 11.47
C GLU A 68 -25.03 -17.46 12.60
N THR A 69 -24.61 -18.17 13.64
CA THR A 69 -23.93 -17.65 14.85
C THR A 69 -22.42 -17.51 14.70
N GLU A 70 -21.92 -17.55 13.47
CA GLU A 70 -20.50 -17.71 13.20
C GLU A 70 -19.79 -16.36 13.06
N SER A 71 -18.57 -16.29 13.59
CA SER A 71 -17.73 -15.09 13.52
C SER A 71 -17.27 -14.87 12.09
N VAL A 72 -17.47 -13.66 11.57
CA VAL A 72 -17.02 -13.25 10.22
C VAL A 72 -15.71 -12.49 10.35
N PHE A 73 -14.69 -12.90 9.60
CA PHE A 73 -13.34 -12.27 9.68
C PHE A 73 -12.94 -11.48 8.44
N ASN A 74 -13.51 -11.80 7.28
CA ASN A 74 -13.21 -11.13 6.03
C ASN A 74 -14.49 -11.01 5.18
N ILE A 75 -14.61 -9.91 4.46
CA ILE A 75 -15.72 -9.58 3.57
C ILE A 75 -15.09 -9.07 2.28
N GLU A 76 -15.48 -9.64 1.15
CA GLU A 76 -15.12 -9.11 -0.17
C GLU A 76 -16.37 -8.98 -1.04
N GLN A 77 -16.28 -8.14 -2.07
CA GLN A 77 -17.38 -7.91 -2.98
C GLN A 77 -16.94 -8.05 -4.42
N SER A 78 -17.86 -8.46 -5.29
CA SER A 78 -17.64 -8.29 -6.73
C SER A 78 -17.72 -6.80 -7.08
N HIS A 79 -16.99 -6.40 -8.11
CA HIS A 79 -16.93 -5.02 -8.60
C HIS A 79 -17.65 -4.84 -9.94
N ASP A 80 -18.26 -5.90 -10.48
CA ASP A 80 -19.01 -5.85 -11.72
C ASP A 80 -20.37 -5.14 -11.53
N GLY A 81 -20.74 -4.29 -12.47
CA GLY A 81 -22.04 -3.60 -12.43
C GLY A 81 -23.24 -4.53 -12.74
N GLN A 82 -23.01 -5.81 -13.03
CA GLN A 82 -24.05 -6.71 -13.55
C GLN A 82 -24.80 -7.46 -12.46
N VAL A 83 -24.08 -8.13 -11.54
CA VAL A 83 -24.65 -8.76 -10.35
C VAL A 83 -23.67 -8.61 -9.20
N LEU A 84 -23.97 -7.68 -8.30
CA LEU A 84 -23.11 -7.44 -7.16
C LEU A 84 -23.29 -8.49 -6.08
N LEU A 85 -22.21 -9.20 -5.80
CA LEU A 85 -22.11 -10.26 -4.82
C LEU A 85 -21.24 -9.82 -3.65
N THR A 86 -21.55 -10.35 -2.48
CA THR A 86 -20.79 -10.18 -1.25
C THR A 86 -20.43 -11.55 -0.73
N ALA A 87 -19.14 -11.82 -0.54
CA ALA A 87 -18.64 -13.05 0.07
C ALA A 87 -18.16 -12.77 1.50
N THR A 88 -18.43 -13.71 2.40
CA THR A 88 -18.00 -13.64 3.81
C THR A 88 -17.29 -14.91 4.23
N VAL A 89 -16.17 -14.77 4.93
CA VAL A 89 -15.44 -15.89 5.55
C VAL A 89 -15.83 -16.05 7.01
N GLN A 90 -16.23 -17.27 7.38
CA GLN A 90 -16.76 -17.61 8.70
C GLN A 90 -15.88 -18.63 9.46
N THR A 91 -16.02 -18.66 10.79
CA THR A 91 -15.38 -19.64 11.69
C THR A 91 -15.71 -21.10 11.38
N ASN A 92 -16.87 -21.36 10.80
CA ASN A 92 -17.32 -22.69 10.39
C ASN A 92 -16.64 -23.22 9.12
N ARG A 93 -15.50 -22.63 8.70
CA ARG A 93 -14.72 -23.05 7.52
C ARG A 93 -15.52 -23.00 6.23
N CYS A 94 -16.41 -22.01 6.11
CA CYS A 94 -17.21 -21.79 4.92
C CYS A 94 -17.06 -20.37 4.40
N VAL A 95 -17.20 -20.23 3.08
CA VAL A 95 -17.47 -18.98 2.39
C VAL A 95 -18.94 -18.94 2.06
N ASN A 96 -19.65 -17.91 2.52
CA ASN A 96 -21.03 -17.67 2.11
C ASN A 96 -21.07 -16.53 1.11
N VAL A 97 -21.89 -16.67 0.08
CA VAL A 97 -22.09 -15.65 -0.96
C VAL A 97 -23.53 -15.17 -0.90
N PHE A 98 -23.68 -13.85 -0.89
CA PHE A 98 -24.94 -13.14 -0.82
C PHE A 98 -25.08 -12.20 -2.01
N GLN A 99 -26.30 -11.95 -2.46
CA GLN A 99 -26.56 -10.83 -3.35
C GLN A 99 -26.47 -9.53 -2.55
N THR A 100 -25.57 -8.59 -2.88
CA THR A 100 -25.33 -7.35 -2.09
C THR A 100 -26.60 -6.51 -1.89
N THR A 101 -27.50 -6.51 -2.88
CA THR A 101 -28.67 -5.64 -2.87
C THR A 101 -29.78 -6.12 -1.94
N SER A 102 -30.08 -7.42 -1.94
CA SER A 102 -31.11 -8.06 -1.14
C SER A 102 -30.56 -8.66 0.16
N MET A 103 -29.26 -8.98 0.18
CA MET A 103 -28.57 -9.83 1.16
C MET A 103 -29.16 -11.23 1.29
N TYR A 104 -29.86 -11.67 0.24
CA TYR A 104 -30.28 -13.07 0.13
C TYR A 104 -29.07 -13.95 -0.12
N LYS A 105 -28.99 -15.06 0.63
CA LYS A 105 -27.90 -16.03 0.49
C LYS A 105 -28.07 -16.84 -0.79
N LEU A 106 -27.05 -16.80 -1.65
CA LEU A 106 -27.05 -17.52 -2.92
C LEU A 106 -26.28 -18.85 -2.85
N ALA A 107 -25.17 -18.88 -2.11
CA ALA A 107 -24.31 -20.05 -2.06
C ALA A 107 -23.55 -20.18 -0.73
N LYS A 108 -23.07 -21.41 -0.48
CA LYS A 108 -22.18 -21.77 0.64
C LYS A 108 -21.10 -22.73 0.12
N TYR A 109 -19.84 -22.35 0.24
CA TYR A 109 -18.69 -23.14 -0.19
C TYR A 109 -17.88 -23.61 1.03
N PRO A 110 -17.80 -24.92 1.31
CA PRO A 110 -17.02 -25.46 2.43
C PRO A 110 -15.54 -25.64 2.03
N SER A 111 -14.61 -25.25 2.91
CA SER A 111 -13.15 -25.42 2.66
C SER A 111 -12.56 -26.76 3.10
N ARG A 112 -13.38 -27.66 3.66
CA ARG A 112 -13.10 -29.05 4.11
C ARG A 112 -12.00 -29.23 5.17
N GLU A 113 -10.81 -28.68 5.00
CA GLU A 113 -9.64 -28.92 5.86
C GLU A 113 -9.50 -27.87 6.98
N ARG A 114 -9.18 -26.63 6.61
CA ARG A 114 -8.84 -25.53 7.51
C ARG A 114 -9.66 -24.28 7.20
N SER A 115 -9.66 -23.33 8.14
CA SER A 115 -10.35 -22.05 7.97
C SER A 115 -9.83 -21.32 6.73
N VAL A 116 -10.77 -20.75 5.98
CA VAL A 116 -10.45 -19.80 4.90
C VAL A 116 -9.82 -18.56 5.53
N TRP A 117 -8.76 -18.07 4.90
CA TRP A 117 -8.01 -16.90 5.39
C TRP A 117 -8.17 -15.71 4.45
N THR A 118 -8.06 -15.96 3.15
CA THR A 118 -8.07 -14.96 2.09
C THR A 118 -9.07 -15.36 1.01
N LEU A 119 -9.67 -14.38 0.34
CA LEU A 119 -10.67 -14.58 -0.69
C LEU A 119 -10.63 -13.44 -1.71
N ALA A 120 -10.92 -13.72 -2.97
CA ALA A 120 -10.97 -12.73 -4.05
C ALA A 120 -12.05 -13.09 -5.08
N PHE A 121 -12.78 -12.08 -5.55
CA PHE A 121 -13.61 -12.21 -6.74
C PHE A 121 -12.77 -11.96 -8.00
N HIS A 122 -13.13 -12.61 -9.10
CA HIS A 122 -12.56 -12.28 -10.39
C HIS A 122 -13.02 -10.86 -10.80
N PRO A 123 -12.11 -9.97 -11.26
CA PRO A 123 -12.41 -8.55 -11.44
C PRO A 123 -13.48 -8.27 -12.49
N ILE A 124 -13.62 -9.15 -13.48
CA ILE A 124 -14.60 -9.01 -14.59
C ILE A 124 -15.80 -9.95 -14.44
N ASN A 125 -15.70 -11.02 -13.63
CA ASN A 125 -16.72 -12.06 -13.56
C ASN A 125 -17.13 -12.32 -12.10
N ALA A 126 -18.27 -11.78 -11.66
CA ALA A 126 -18.76 -11.99 -10.30
C ALA A 126 -19.02 -13.44 -9.91
N ASN A 127 -19.34 -14.31 -10.88
CA ASN A 127 -19.61 -15.71 -10.60
C ASN A 127 -18.32 -16.53 -10.40
N THR A 128 -17.16 -15.90 -10.53
CA THR A 128 -15.86 -16.52 -10.27
C THR A 128 -15.27 -15.97 -8.98
N ILE A 129 -14.96 -16.88 -8.06
CA ILE A 129 -14.38 -16.57 -6.76
C ILE A 129 -13.30 -17.59 -6.42
N ALA A 130 -12.19 -17.11 -5.88
CA ALA A 130 -11.12 -17.94 -5.34
C ALA A 130 -10.96 -17.68 -3.85
N PHE A 131 -10.55 -18.70 -3.11
CA PHE A 131 -10.17 -18.53 -1.71
C PHE A 131 -9.06 -19.49 -1.29
N GLY A 132 -8.22 -19.00 -0.38
CA GLY A 132 -7.09 -19.72 0.18
C GLY A 132 -7.30 -20.04 1.66
N THR A 133 -6.81 -21.19 2.09
CA THR A 133 -6.98 -21.68 3.46
C THR A 133 -5.67 -21.67 4.24
N LEU A 134 -5.79 -21.71 5.57
CA LEU A 134 -4.64 -21.93 6.46
C LEU A 134 -4.02 -23.35 6.35
N GLY A 135 -4.60 -24.23 5.51
CA GLY A 135 -4.07 -25.56 5.22
C GLY A 135 -3.31 -25.64 3.89
N GLY A 136 -3.12 -24.52 3.20
CA GLY A 136 -2.43 -24.51 1.89
C GLY A 136 -3.32 -24.83 0.69
N THR A 137 -4.61 -25.17 0.91
CA THR A 137 -5.55 -25.38 -0.20
C THR A 137 -6.02 -24.05 -0.78
N VAL A 138 -6.00 -23.93 -2.10
CA VAL A 138 -6.66 -22.88 -2.88
C VAL A 138 -7.74 -23.52 -3.76
N LEU A 139 -8.94 -22.94 -3.73
CA LEU A 139 -10.08 -23.41 -4.52
C LEU A 139 -10.60 -22.26 -5.40
N VAL A 140 -10.90 -22.57 -6.66
CA VAL A 140 -11.57 -21.66 -7.59
C VAL A 140 -12.96 -22.21 -7.89
N TYR A 141 -13.97 -21.38 -7.62
CA TYR A 141 -15.36 -21.65 -7.95
C TYR A 141 -15.78 -20.78 -9.13
N VAL A 142 -16.44 -21.39 -10.11
CA VAL A 142 -17.12 -20.70 -11.21
C VAL A 142 -18.56 -21.22 -11.25
N ASP A 143 -19.53 -20.31 -11.25
CA ASP A 143 -20.96 -20.65 -11.28
C ASP A 143 -21.36 -21.71 -10.23
N ASN A 144 -20.87 -21.52 -8.98
CA ASN A 144 -21.08 -22.42 -7.84
C ASN A 144 -20.45 -23.83 -7.95
N ARG A 145 -19.54 -24.06 -8.89
CA ARG A 145 -18.82 -25.33 -9.04
C ARG A 145 -17.33 -25.13 -8.87
N VAL A 146 -16.67 -26.06 -8.20
CA VAL A 146 -15.20 -26.09 -8.16
C VAL A 146 -14.70 -26.43 -9.55
N VAL A 147 -13.91 -25.55 -10.15
CA VAL A 147 -13.30 -25.77 -11.47
C VAL A 147 -11.81 -26.03 -11.38
N ALA A 148 -11.14 -25.51 -10.35
CA ALA A 148 -9.73 -25.70 -10.14
C ALA A 148 -9.40 -25.75 -8.64
N SER A 149 -8.35 -26.49 -8.30
CA SER A 149 -7.79 -26.57 -6.96
C SER A 149 -6.27 -26.69 -7.02
N LEU A 150 -5.57 -25.98 -6.14
CA LEU A 150 -4.14 -26.07 -5.95
C LEU A 150 -3.84 -26.34 -4.47
N GLN A 151 -2.85 -27.19 -4.21
CA GLN A 151 -2.43 -27.50 -2.85
C GLN A 151 -0.97 -27.06 -2.66
N GLU A 152 -0.78 -26.12 -1.76
CA GLU A 152 0.52 -25.64 -1.31
C GLU A 152 0.92 -26.31 0.01
N PRO A 153 2.22 -26.37 0.32
CA PRO A 153 2.70 -27.01 1.56
C PRO A 153 2.33 -26.20 2.81
N GLU A 154 2.10 -24.90 2.68
CA GLU A 154 2.01 -23.96 3.80
C GLU A 154 0.80 -23.04 3.69
N PRO A 155 0.41 -22.34 4.78
CA PRO A 155 -0.78 -21.51 4.80
C PRO A 155 -0.76 -20.43 3.70
N ILE A 156 -1.89 -20.29 3.01
CA ILE A 156 -2.06 -19.26 1.99
C ILE A 156 -2.21 -17.90 2.67
N GLY A 157 -1.32 -16.96 2.37
CA GLY A 157 -1.30 -15.65 3.03
C GLY A 157 -2.26 -14.63 2.40
N SER A 158 -2.36 -14.61 1.07
CA SER A 158 -3.19 -13.71 0.27
C SER A 158 -3.45 -14.31 -1.11
N VAL A 159 -4.59 -13.99 -1.75
CA VAL A 159 -4.90 -14.37 -3.14
C VAL A 159 -5.49 -13.20 -3.92
N CYS A 160 -5.18 -13.10 -5.22
CA CYS A 160 -5.83 -12.14 -6.12
C CYS A 160 -5.79 -12.62 -7.58
N PHE A 161 -6.81 -12.26 -8.37
CA PHE A 161 -6.85 -12.57 -9.79
C PHE A 161 -6.10 -11.51 -10.60
N HIS A 162 -5.44 -11.94 -11.68
CA HIS A 162 -5.03 -11.03 -12.74
C HIS A 162 -6.26 -10.53 -13.52
N PRO A 163 -6.33 -9.24 -13.92
CA PRO A 163 -7.52 -8.67 -14.56
C PRO A 163 -7.84 -9.23 -15.94
N THR A 164 -6.81 -9.58 -16.72
CA THR A 164 -6.95 -9.92 -18.14
C THR A 164 -6.41 -11.29 -18.51
N GLN A 165 -5.67 -11.94 -17.62
CA GLN A 165 -5.00 -13.22 -17.87
C GLN A 165 -5.57 -14.27 -16.92
N ASN A 166 -5.37 -15.54 -17.23
CA ASN A 166 -5.88 -16.66 -16.43
C ASN A 166 -5.08 -16.91 -15.16
N PHE A 167 -4.30 -15.94 -14.69
CA PHE A 167 -3.49 -16.09 -13.48
C PHE A 167 -4.28 -15.78 -12.22
N LEU A 168 -4.22 -16.69 -11.26
CA LEU A 168 -4.51 -16.45 -9.85
C LEU A 168 -3.16 -16.36 -9.14
N LEU A 169 -2.88 -15.21 -8.55
CA LEU A 169 -1.68 -15.00 -7.75
C LEU A 169 -2.01 -15.35 -6.31
N LEU A 170 -1.09 -16.03 -5.64
CA LEU A 170 -1.23 -16.44 -4.24
C LEU A 170 0.12 -16.38 -3.52
N THR A 171 0.08 -16.20 -2.21
CA THR A 171 1.28 -16.25 -1.37
C THR A 171 1.33 -17.53 -0.57
N SER A 172 2.48 -18.19 -0.62
CA SER A 172 2.78 -19.43 0.10
C SER A 172 4.25 -19.38 0.50
N MET A 173 4.58 -19.81 1.72
CA MET A 173 5.96 -19.73 2.24
C MET A 173 6.57 -18.32 2.16
N ASN A 174 7.69 -18.20 1.44
CA ASN A 174 8.42 -16.98 1.11
C ASN A 174 8.37 -16.74 -0.41
N GLU A 175 7.30 -17.17 -1.08
CA GLU A 175 7.15 -17.08 -2.53
C GLU A 175 5.79 -16.49 -2.90
N VAL A 176 5.75 -15.88 -4.08
CA VAL A 176 4.50 -15.54 -4.77
C VAL A 176 4.35 -16.52 -5.93
N VAL A 177 3.25 -17.26 -5.93
CA VAL A 177 2.93 -18.26 -6.95
C VAL A 177 1.96 -17.63 -7.94
N PHE A 178 2.31 -17.70 -9.22
CA PHE A 178 1.50 -17.31 -10.37
C PHE A 178 0.90 -18.58 -10.96
N TRP A 179 -0.35 -18.84 -10.64
CA TRP A 179 -1.04 -20.06 -11.07
C TRP A 179 -2.01 -19.78 -12.21
N ASP A 180 -1.73 -20.31 -13.39
CA ASP A 180 -2.72 -20.41 -14.47
C ASP A 180 -3.76 -21.45 -14.07
N TRP A 181 -4.86 -20.99 -13.48
CA TRP A 181 -5.89 -21.86 -12.91
C TRP A 181 -6.76 -22.55 -13.98
N VAL A 182 -6.59 -22.19 -15.26
CA VAL A 182 -7.24 -22.84 -16.41
C VAL A 182 -6.38 -23.96 -16.95
N ASN A 183 -5.09 -23.71 -17.17
CA ASN A 183 -4.16 -24.70 -17.74
C ASN A 183 -3.44 -25.55 -16.68
N GLY A 184 -3.52 -25.17 -15.40
CA GLY A 184 -2.87 -25.88 -14.29
C GLY A 184 -1.36 -25.65 -14.19
N ILE A 185 -0.83 -24.60 -14.83
CA ILE A 185 0.61 -24.28 -14.85
C ILE A 185 0.91 -23.32 -13.70
N THR A 186 1.99 -23.57 -12.96
CA THR A 186 2.44 -22.70 -11.86
C THR A 186 3.84 -22.18 -12.14
N HIS A 187 4.04 -20.89 -11.89
CA HIS A 187 5.35 -20.26 -11.85
C HIS A 187 5.55 -19.60 -10.48
N THR A 188 6.77 -19.60 -9.95
CA THR A 188 7.04 -19.05 -8.61
C THR A 188 8.13 -17.98 -8.66
N ALA A 189 7.92 -16.93 -7.88
CA ALA A 189 8.88 -15.86 -7.68
C ALA A 189 9.22 -15.78 -6.19
N GLY A 190 10.49 -16.06 -5.88
CA GLY A 190 10.96 -16.19 -4.51
C GLY A 190 11.35 -14.86 -3.85
N MET A 191 11.13 -14.78 -2.55
CA MET A 191 11.52 -13.68 -1.68
C MET A 191 12.69 -14.12 -0.77
N PHE A 192 13.21 -13.24 0.08
CA PHE A 192 14.16 -13.64 1.12
C PHE A 192 13.53 -14.65 2.09
N SER A 193 14.35 -15.54 2.66
CA SER A 193 13.89 -16.68 3.46
C SER A 193 13.17 -16.30 4.76
N ASP A 194 13.40 -15.11 5.27
CA ASP A 194 12.75 -14.53 6.45
C ASP A 194 11.59 -13.58 6.09
N CYS A 195 11.31 -13.38 4.80
CA CYS A 195 10.17 -12.60 4.34
C CYS A 195 8.91 -13.45 4.15
N LYS A 196 7.75 -12.82 4.37
CA LYS A 196 6.43 -13.35 3.99
C LYS A 196 5.62 -12.26 3.30
N CYS A 197 4.94 -12.62 2.22
CA CYS A 197 3.99 -11.72 1.56
C CYS A 197 2.60 -11.85 2.21
N ARG A 198 2.10 -10.73 2.73
CA ARG A 198 0.86 -10.62 3.53
C ARG A 198 -0.30 -10.01 2.78
N PHE A 199 -0.05 -9.45 1.61
CA PHE A 199 -1.05 -8.74 0.80
C PHE A 199 -0.68 -8.83 -0.68
N LEU A 200 -1.64 -9.20 -1.52
CA LEU A 200 -1.54 -9.13 -2.97
C LEU A 200 -2.77 -8.41 -3.54
N HIS A 201 -2.55 -7.59 -4.55
CA HIS A 201 -3.62 -7.05 -5.37
C HIS A 201 -3.09 -6.71 -6.77
N VAL A 202 -3.79 -7.12 -7.82
CA VAL A 202 -3.49 -6.70 -9.18
C VAL A 202 -4.55 -5.71 -9.62
N THR A 203 -4.09 -4.52 -10.00
CA THR A 203 -4.93 -3.45 -10.56
C THR A 203 -5.27 -3.73 -12.03
N SER A 204 -6.31 -3.09 -12.54
CA SER A 204 -6.76 -3.16 -13.93
C SER A 204 -5.70 -2.77 -14.96
N ASP A 205 -4.72 -1.93 -14.61
CA ASP A 205 -3.56 -1.58 -15.46
C ASP A 205 -2.39 -2.57 -15.32
N ALA A 206 -2.66 -3.79 -14.84
CA ALA A 206 -1.70 -4.87 -14.65
C ALA A 206 -0.55 -4.54 -13.70
N ARG A 207 -0.75 -3.61 -12.75
CA ARG A 207 0.22 -3.39 -11.67
C ARG A 207 -0.11 -4.28 -10.48
N LEU A 208 0.87 -5.10 -10.08
CA LEU A 208 0.82 -5.90 -8.87
C LEU A 208 1.31 -5.08 -7.68
N ILE A 209 0.50 -5.02 -6.63
CA ILE A 209 0.84 -4.43 -5.34
C ILE A 209 1.07 -5.56 -4.34
N THR A 210 2.24 -5.56 -3.70
CA THR A 210 2.62 -6.56 -2.70
C THR A 210 2.89 -5.91 -1.35
N GLY A 211 2.47 -6.55 -0.27
CA GLY A 211 2.85 -6.20 1.10
C GLY A 211 3.78 -7.24 1.70
N ILE A 212 5.08 -6.98 1.70
CA ILE A 212 6.12 -7.96 2.10
C ILE A 212 6.71 -7.58 3.45
N THR A 213 6.80 -8.51 4.39
CA THR A 213 7.41 -8.24 5.72
C THR A 213 8.88 -7.83 5.59
N GLN A 214 9.29 -6.80 6.31
CA GLN A 214 10.67 -6.32 6.32
C GLN A 214 11.57 -7.23 7.18
N THR A 215 12.78 -7.49 6.71
CA THR A 215 13.77 -8.33 7.40
C THR A 215 14.62 -7.51 8.38
N GLN A 216 15.04 -8.10 9.50
CA GLN A 216 16.06 -7.46 10.37
C GLN A 216 17.46 -7.53 9.73
N THR A 217 17.71 -8.60 8.98
CA THR A 217 19.01 -8.97 8.44
C THR A 217 19.45 -8.03 7.30
N HIS A 218 18.52 -7.52 6.47
CA HIS A 218 18.84 -6.67 5.31
C HIS A 218 18.77 -5.17 5.57
N VAL A 219 18.18 -4.73 6.69
CA VAL A 219 18.31 -3.32 7.14
C VAL A 219 19.76 -3.02 7.57
N LEU A 220 20.49 -4.04 8.02
CA LEU A 220 21.88 -3.95 8.46
C LEU A 220 22.88 -4.31 7.36
N ALA A 221 22.59 -5.30 6.52
CA ALA A 221 23.40 -5.60 5.35
C ALA A 221 23.20 -4.51 4.30
N ASN A 222 24.27 -3.78 3.95
CA ASN A 222 24.34 -2.77 2.87
C ASN A 222 24.19 -1.29 3.27
N VAL A 223 24.13 -0.95 4.57
CA VAL A 223 24.08 0.44 5.05
C VAL A 223 25.17 0.70 6.10
N GLY A 224 25.89 1.83 6.01
CA GLY A 224 26.94 2.20 6.97
C GLY A 224 28.23 1.38 6.80
N GLY A 225 28.81 0.88 7.91
CA GLY A 225 30.11 0.19 7.91
C GLY A 225 30.19 -1.09 7.06
N ASN A 226 29.05 -1.69 6.72
CA ASN A 226 28.99 -2.87 5.85
C ASN A 226 29.17 -2.55 4.36
N VAL A 227 29.09 -1.28 3.94
CA VAL A 227 29.19 -0.87 2.52
C VAL A 227 30.57 -1.24 1.94
N GLU A 228 31.63 -1.31 2.75
CA GLU A 228 32.96 -1.74 2.32
C GLU A 228 33.03 -3.22 1.95
N LEU A 229 32.12 -4.05 2.45
CA LEU A 229 32.05 -5.47 2.11
C LEU A 229 31.19 -5.74 0.86
N VAL A 230 30.42 -4.75 0.41
CA VAL A 230 29.54 -4.87 -0.75
C VAL A 230 30.37 -4.86 -2.04
N GLU A 231 30.10 -5.82 -2.94
CA GLU A 231 30.74 -5.85 -4.25
C GLU A 231 30.30 -4.63 -5.08
N PRO A 232 31.16 -4.07 -5.97
CA PRO A 232 30.85 -2.86 -6.74
C PRO A 232 29.50 -2.90 -7.47
N GLU A 233 29.11 -4.08 -7.96
CA GLU A 233 27.89 -4.34 -8.72
C GLU A 233 26.59 -4.11 -7.93
N TYR A 234 26.64 -4.22 -6.59
CA TYR A 234 25.49 -4.05 -5.71
C TYR A 234 25.45 -2.67 -5.03
N LEU A 235 26.40 -1.78 -5.31
CA LEU A 235 26.44 -0.45 -4.69
C LEU A 235 25.27 0.45 -5.11
N VAL A 236 24.66 0.21 -6.27
CA VAL A 236 23.40 0.88 -6.66
C VAL A 236 22.26 0.53 -5.72
N VAL A 237 22.17 -0.74 -5.30
CA VAL A 237 21.19 -1.21 -4.32
C VAL A 237 21.45 -0.56 -2.96
N SER A 238 22.71 -0.53 -2.51
CA SER A 238 23.11 0.17 -1.29
C SER A 238 22.70 1.64 -1.31
N LEU A 239 22.89 2.33 -2.45
CA LEU A 239 22.49 3.72 -2.61
C LEU A 239 20.98 3.89 -2.44
N LEU A 240 20.18 3.24 -3.29
CA LEU A 240 18.74 3.43 -3.32
C LEU A 240 18.08 3.03 -2.00
N ARG A 241 18.52 1.92 -1.39
CA ARG A 241 18.05 1.52 -0.06
C ARG A 241 18.43 2.55 1.01
N SER A 242 19.65 3.10 0.96
CA SER A 242 20.09 4.14 1.89
C SER A 242 19.32 5.45 1.72
N VAL A 243 18.92 5.82 0.50
CA VAL A 243 18.04 6.99 0.26
C VAL A 243 16.72 6.77 0.98
N THR A 244 16.04 5.67 0.68
CA THR A 244 14.73 5.37 1.24
C THR A 244 14.76 5.38 2.77
N LEU A 245 15.73 4.69 3.37
CA LEU A 245 15.88 4.62 4.83
C LEU A 245 16.20 5.97 5.47
N MET A 246 17.04 6.79 4.82
CA MET A 246 17.33 8.14 5.28
C MET A 246 16.05 8.99 5.24
N LEU A 247 15.33 9.03 4.12
CA LEU A 247 14.12 9.85 3.98
C LEU A 247 13.07 9.45 5.01
N ASP A 248 12.87 8.14 5.23
CA ASP A 248 11.95 7.64 6.24
C ASP A 248 12.38 8.03 7.67
N LYS A 249 13.68 7.98 7.99
CA LYS A 249 14.21 8.41 9.29
C LYS A 249 14.07 9.91 9.51
N LEU A 250 14.36 10.72 8.50
CA LEU A 250 14.19 12.18 8.57
C LEU A 250 12.71 12.52 8.78
N GLU A 251 11.80 11.91 8.01
CA GLU A 251 10.36 12.07 8.17
C GLU A 251 9.90 11.68 9.60
N GLN A 252 10.42 10.56 10.14
CA GLN A 252 10.16 10.13 11.53
C GLN A 252 10.65 11.15 12.56
N THR A 253 11.87 11.65 12.42
CA THR A 253 12.45 12.61 13.36
C THR A 253 11.75 13.95 13.28
N MET A 254 11.36 14.40 12.07
CA MET A 254 10.56 15.61 11.88
C MET A 254 9.20 15.53 12.60
N ALA A 255 8.58 14.34 12.64
CA ALA A 255 7.33 14.13 13.36
C ALA A 255 7.45 14.29 14.88
N SER A 256 8.67 14.19 15.45
CA SER A 256 8.91 14.42 16.89
C SER A 256 8.78 15.89 17.31
N GLN A 257 8.85 16.82 16.34
CA GLN A 257 8.87 18.28 16.57
C GLN A 257 10.01 18.78 17.47
N VAL A 258 11.08 18.00 17.63
CA VAL A 258 12.28 18.40 18.39
C VAL A 258 13.42 18.74 17.43
N ASP A 259 13.70 20.02 17.23
CA ASP A 259 14.66 20.50 16.23
C ASP A 259 16.09 20.01 16.48
N TYR A 260 16.51 19.90 17.75
CA TYR A 260 17.83 19.34 18.08
C TYR A 260 18.00 17.88 17.64
N LEU A 261 16.96 17.05 17.78
CA LEU A 261 17.01 15.65 17.32
C LEU A 261 17.05 15.58 15.80
N LEU A 262 16.31 16.45 15.13
CA LEU A 262 16.33 16.58 13.68
C LEU A 262 17.71 16.98 13.18
N GLN A 263 18.34 17.96 13.83
CA GLN A 263 19.68 18.41 13.54
C GLN A 263 20.71 17.28 13.66
N LEU A 264 20.67 16.53 14.76
CA LEU A 264 21.56 15.40 15.01
C LEU A 264 21.38 14.30 13.95
N GLU A 265 20.13 13.97 13.60
CA GLU A 265 19.85 12.95 12.59
C GLU A 265 20.28 13.43 11.19
N MET A 266 20.08 14.71 10.83
CA MET A 266 20.57 15.29 9.57
C MET A 266 22.09 15.18 9.44
N SER A 267 22.85 15.58 10.47
CA SER A 267 24.31 15.46 10.47
C SER A 267 24.79 14.01 10.33
N LYS A 268 24.12 13.09 11.03
CA LYS A 268 24.39 11.65 10.95
C LYS A 268 24.11 11.09 9.55
N GLN A 269 22.96 11.43 8.96
CA GLN A 269 22.63 10.97 7.60
C GLN A 269 23.60 11.55 6.56
N CYS A 270 23.99 12.82 6.69
CA CYS A 270 24.98 13.46 5.83
C CYS A 270 26.31 12.69 5.80
N LEU A 271 26.83 12.28 6.97
CA LEU A 271 28.06 11.48 7.06
C LEU A 271 27.93 10.10 6.40
N ILE A 272 26.81 9.40 6.62
CA ILE A 272 26.54 8.10 5.99
C ILE A 272 26.56 8.25 4.46
N TRP A 273 25.94 9.32 3.97
CA TRP A 273 25.85 9.64 2.57
C TRP A 273 27.20 9.96 1.92
N ILE A 274 28.01 10.81 2.57
CA ILE A 274 29.37 11.10 2.13
C ILE A 274 30.18 9.82 2.02
N TYR A 275 30.14 8.98 3.06
CA TYR A 275 30.88 7.73 3.09
C TYR A 275 30.46 6.75 1.98
N LEU A 276 29.16 6.65 1.72
CA LEU A 276 28.61 5.82 0.66
C LEU A 276 29.05 6.30 -0.73
N LEU A 277 28.96 7.60 -1.02
CA LEU A 277 29.37 8.18 -2.30
C LEU A 277 30.88 8.06 -2.53
N GLN A 278 31.69 8.27 -1.48
CA GLN A 278 33.14 8.05 -1.54
C GLN A 278 33.48 6.57 -1.81
N THR A 279 32.70 5.64 -1.25
CA THR A 279 32.88 4.20 -1.48
C THR A 279 32.51 3.81 -2.91
N ILE A 280 31.40 4.35 -3.43
CA ILE A 280 31.02 4.21 -4.85
C ILE A 280 32.14 4.71 -5.75
N ASN A 281 32.67 5.91 -5.48
CA ASN A 281 33.75 6.47 -6.28
C ASN A 281 35.01 5.59 -6.27
N ARG A 282 35.42 5.09 -5.10
CA ARG A 282 36.59 4.21 -4.97
C ARG A 282 36.40 2.87 -5.71
N LYS A 283 35.20 2.30 -5.66
CA LYS A 283 34.92 0.95 -6.20
C LYS A 283 34.42 0.94 -7.65
N ARG A 284 34.04 2.08 -8.24
CA ARG A 284 33.42 2.15 -9.59
C ARG A 284 34.23 1.46 -10.70
N VAL A 285 35.57 1.51 -10.62
CA VAL A 285 36.45 0.91 -11.63
C VAL A 285 36.37 -0.63 -11.61
N GLY A 286 35.98 -1.22 -10.48
CA GLY A 286 35.88 -2.67 -10.29
C GLY A 286 34.57 -3.30 -10.75
N ILE A 287 33.65 -2.55 -11.35
CA ILE A 287 32.35 -3.09 -11.81
C ILE A 287 32.56 -4.03 -12.98
N ARG A 288 32.20 -5.31 -12.79
CA ARG A 288 32.16 -6.27 -13.90
C ARG A 288 30.93 -6.01 -14.76
N CYS A 289 31.16 -5.68 -16.02
CA CYS A 289 30.10 -5.39 -16.98
C CYS A 289 30.45 -5.86 -18.39
N CYS A 290 29.41 -6.18 -19.17
CA CYS A 290 29.53 -6.64 -20.56
C CYS A 290 28.62 -5.82 -21.49
N ALA A 291 29.00 -5.70 -22.76
CA ALA A 291 28.21 -4.98 -23.76
C ALA A 291 27.04 -5.82 -24.32
N THR A 292 27.20 -7.14 -24.35
CA THR A 292 26.21 -8.10 -24.87
C THR A 292 26.13 -9.32 -23.98
N VAL A 293 24.93 -9.88 -23.83
CA VAL A 293 24.67 -11.14 -23.12
C VAL A 293 24.31 -12.20 -24.17
N THR A 294 24.88 -13.39 -24.06
CA THR A 294 24.52 -14.53 -24.93
C THR A 294 23.18 -15.13 -24.51
N ASP A 295 22.40 -15.65 -25.46
CA ASP A 295 21.03 -16.17 -25.24
C ASP A 295 20.92 -17.28 -24.16
N THR A 296 22.03 -17.96 -23.81
CA THR A 296 22.06 -19.00 -22.77
C THR A 296 22.14 -18.45 -21.33
N ASN A 297 22.33 -17.13 -21.15
CA ASN A 297 22.50 -16.53 -19.83
C ASN A 297 21.20 -15.86 -19.37
N SER A 298 20.86 -16.02 -18.09
CA SER A 298 19.73 -15.30 -17.50
C SER A 298 20.05 -13.82 -17.34
N CYS A 299 19.10 -12.95 -17.73
CA CYS A 299 19.24 -11.51 -17.60
C CYS A 299 17.97 -10.91 -17.01
N THR A 300 18.07 -10.41 -15.78
CA THR A 300 16.96 -9.68 -15.13
C THR A 300 16.96 -8.23 -15.60
N LYS A 301 15.80 -7.73 -16.04
CA LYS A 301 15.62 -6.31 -16.35
C LYS A 301 15.05 -5.58 -15.15
N SER A 302 15.69 -4.50 -14.73
CA SER A 302 15.23 -3.69 -13.60
C SER A 302 15.04 -2.23 -14.02
N ASP A 303 13.78 -1.83 -14.22
CA ASP A 303 13.40 -0.43 -14.45
C ASP A 303 13.32 0.34 -13.13
N LEU A 304 14.11 1.42 -13.01
CA LEU A 304 14.23 2.21 -11.80
C LEU A 304 13.56 3.59 -11.89
N ASN A 305 12.94 3.94 -13.03
CA ASN A 305 12.38 5.28 -13.23
C ASN A 305 11.33 5.64 -12.19
N VAL A 306 10.38 4.72 -11.92
CA VAL A 306 9.34 4.93 -10.90
C VAL A 306 9.94 5.07 -9.50
N THR A 307 10.98 4.29 -9.21
CA THR A 307 11.72 4.37 -7.93
C THR A 307 12.38 5.73 -7.77
N LEU A 308 13.17 6.16 -8.76
CA LEU A 308 13.89 7.44 -8.73
C LEU A 308 12.94 8.65 -8.68
N LEU A 309 11.87 8.62 -9.47
CA LEU A 309 10.82 9.64 -9.47
C LEU A 309 10.16 9.79 -8.09
N THR A 310 9.86 8.66 -7.44
CA THR A 310 9.27 8.64 -6.09
C THR A 310 10.24 9.18 -5.05
N LEU A 311 11.53 8.84 -5.15
CA LEU A 311 12.56 9.36 -4.25
C LEU A 311 12.74 10.87 -4.43
N ASN A 312 12.82 11.37 -5.66
CA ASN A 312 12.90 12.80 -5.96
C ASN A 312 11.75 13.58 -5.32
N ARG A 313 10.51 13.10 -5.45
CA ARG A 313 9.33 13.72 -4.84
C ARG A 313 9.36 13.70 -3.31
N LYS A 314 9.81 12.59 -2.71
CA LYS A 314 9.97 12.50 -1.26
C LYS A 314 11.02 13.50 -0.75
N ILE A 315 12.10 13.71 -1.50
CA ILE A 315 13.10 14.73 -1.17
C ILE A 315 12.48 16.13 -1.25
N ASP A 316 11.73 16.43 -2.32
CA ASP A 316 11.07 17.74 -2.47
C ASP A 316 10.12 18.05 -1.29
N ALA A 317 9.27 17.07 -0.92
CA ALA A 317 8.34 17.23 0.20
C ALA A 317 9.05 17.44 1.55
N LEU A 318 10.18 16.75 1.76
CA LEU A 318 10.99 16.93 2.97
C LEU A 318 11.71 18.28 2.97
N GLU A 319 12.28 18.69 1.83
CA GLU A 319 12.95 19.97 1.68
C GLU A 319 12.00 21.15 1.95
N GLU A 320 10.79 21.12 1.38
CA GLU A 320 9.75 22.11 1.63
C GLU A 320 9.38 22.17 3.13
N THR A 321 9.23 21.02 3.77
CA THR A 321 8.92 20.96 5.21
C THR A 321 10.10 21.45 6.07
N LEU A 322 11.34 21.21 5.66
CA LEU A 322 12.53 21.73 6.36
C LEU A 322 12.64 23.25 6.22
N ARG A 323 12.41 23.80 5.03
CA ARG A 323 12.44 25.25 4.76
C ARG A 323 11.37 26.01 5.54
N THR A 324 10.17 25.44 5.70
CA THR A 324 9.10 26.07 6.51
C THR A 324 9.40 26.07 8.01
N ARG A 325 10.17 25.10 8.52
CA ARG A 325 10.56 25.05 9.95
C ARG A 325 11.80 25.88 10.27
N SER A 326 12.73 25.98 9.34
CA SER A 326 13.96 26.74 9.52
C SER A 326 13.70 28.24 9.32
N SER A 327 13.31 28.95 10.39
CA SER A 327 13.27 30.42 10.42
C SER A 327 14.65 31.09 10.34
N ILE A 328 15.72 30.34 10.03
CA ILE A 328 17.11 30.78 10.12
C ILE A 328 17.76 30.62 8.74
N PRO A 329 18.31 31.69 8.14
CA PRO A 329 19.15 31.55 6.95
C PRO A 329 20.42 30.80 7.34
N ILE A 330 20.56 29.56 6.89
CA ILE A 330 21.77 28.77 7.08
C ILE A 330 22.77 29.26 6.02
N ILE A 331 23.61 30.21 6.40
CA ILE A 331 24.78 30.59 5.63
C ILE A 331 25.88 29.59 6.00
N PRO A 332 26.45 28.81 5.06
CA PRO A 332 27.60 27.97 5.37
C PRO A 332 28.78 28.88 5.72
N ASN A 333 29.19 28.90 6.99
CA ASN A 333 30.31 29.73 7.47
C ASN A 333 31.68 29.28 6.94
N HIS A 334 31.76 28.10 6.29
CA HIS A 334 33.00 27.55 5.79
C HIS A 334 32.81 26.94 4.40
N THR A 335 33.54 27.47 3.41
CA THR A 335 33.80 26.78 2.14
C THR A 335 34.72 25.59 2.43
N PRO A 336 34.30 24.34 2.17
CA PRO A 336 35.15 23.18 2.37
C PRO A 336 36.39 23.25 1.49
N SER A 337 37.50 22.68 1.97
CA SER A 337 38.76 22.57 1.20
C SER A 337 38.70 21.58 0.01
N TRP A 338 37.56 20.93 -0.19
CA TRP A 338 37.26 19.97 -1.25
C TRP A 338 36.07 20.48 -2.05
N SER A 339 36.03 20.23 -3.36
CA SER A 339 34.88 20.57 -4.22
C SER A 339 33.70 19.64 -3.91
N PRO A 340 32.65 20.10 -3.22
CA PRO A 340 31.51 19.25 -2.86
C PRO A 340 30.81 18.74 -4.12
N VAL A 341 30.70 19.59 -5.15
CA VAL A 341 30.10 19.24 -6.44
C VAL A 341 30.84 18.08 -7.14
N THR A 342 32.16 17.99 -7.00
CA THR A 342 32.92 16.89 -7.61
C THR A 342 32.60 15.55 -6.93
N VAL A 343 32.61 15.55 -5.59
CA VAL A 343 32.42 14.34 -4.77
C VAL A 343 30.95 13.88 -4.71
N PHE A 344 29.99 14.80 -4.66
CA PHE A 344 28.57 14.49 -4.49
C PHE A 344 27.83 14.24 -5.80
N LEU A 345 28.29 14.85 -6.91
CA LEU A 345 27.56 14.84 -8.18
C LEU A 345 28.41 14.22 -9.29
N THR A 346 29.57 14.81 -9.56
CA THR A 346 30.30 14.53 -10.81
C THR A 346 30.84 13.09 -10.84
N GLU A 347 31.48 12.64 -9.76
CA GLU A 347 32.07 11.30 -9.69
C GLU A 347 31.05 10.16 -9.55
N PRO A 348 29.99 10.29 -8.71
CA PRO A 348 28.92 9.30 -8.69
C PRO A 348 28.19 9.18 -10.03
N MET A 349 28.01 10.27 -10.78
CA MET A 349 27.33 10.22 -12.08
C MET A 349 28.06 9.32 -13.11
N SER A 350 29.39 9.25 -13.07
CA SER A 350 30.12 8.34 -13.96
C SER A 350 29.84 6.87 -13.65
N PHE A 351 29.62 6.53 -12.38
CA PHE A 351 29.19 5.20 -11.94
C PHE A 351 27.80 4.88 -12.53
N PHE A 352 26.85 5.82 -12.42
CA PHE A 352 25.49 5.66 -12.97
C PHE A 352 25.45 5.51 -14.49
N GLN A 353 26.28 6.27 -15.20
CA GLN A 353 26.44 6.14 -16.65
C GLN A 353 26.95 4.74 -17.04
N GLN A 354 27.91 4.20 -16.30
CA GLN A 354 28.47 2.88 -16.57
C GLN A 354 27.44 1.76 -16.35
N ILE A 355 26.65 1.83 -15.28
CA ILE A 355 25.66 0.78 -14.97
C ILE A 355 24.41 0.84 -15.84
N CYS A 356 24.03 2.02 -16.35
CA CYS A 356 22.86 2.19 -17.22
C CYS A 356 23.12 1.71 -18.66
N GLN A 357 24.38 1.74 -19.12
CA GLN A 357 24.74 1.45 -20.51
C GLN A 357 25.16 -0.01 -20.74
N LYS A 358 25.34 -0.80 -19.69
CA LYS A 358 25.95 -2.13 -19.77
C LYS A 358 25.19 -3.15 -18.94
N TYR A 359 25.37 -4.42 -19.29
CA TYR A 359 24.91 -5.54 -18.48
C TYR A 359 25.87 -5.76 -17.33
N ILE A 360 25.37 -5.78 -16.10
CA ILE A 360 26.20 -6.00 -14.91
C ILE A 360 26.26 -7.49 -14.62
N CYS A 361 27.48 -8.00 -14.48
CA CYS A 361 27.71 -9.40 -14.18
C CYS A 361 27.44 -9.67 -12.70
N GLN A 362 26.41 -10.46 -12.40
CA GLN A 362 26.20 -11.01 -11.07
C GLN A 362 26.99 -12.33 -10.92
N ARG A 363 26.91 -12.94 -9.73
CA ARG A 363 27.50 -14.26 -9.49
C ARG A 363 26.78 -15.31 -10.37
N ASN A 364 27.52 -16.34 -10.79
CA ASN A 364 27.01 -17.51 -11.54
C ASN A 364 26.45 -17.25 -12.97
N ARG A 365 27.05 -16.33 -13.76
CA ARG A 365 26.61 -16.01 -15.14
C ARG A 365 25.19 -15.43 -15.25
N ASN A 366 24.65 -14.91 -14.16
CA ASN A 366 23.45 -14.09 -14.17
C ASN A 366 23.82 -12.65 -14.47
N TYR A 367 22.97 -11.95 -15.21
CA TYR A 367 23.16 -10.54 -15.55
C TYR A 367 21.98 -9.72 -15.07
N ILE A 368 22.22 -8.46 -14.73
CA ILE A 368 21.17 -7.47 -14.52
C ILE A 368 21.37 -6.30 -15.47
N GLN A 369 20.26 -5.88 -16.08
CA GLN A 369 20.19 -4.69 -16.91
C GLN A 369 19.35 -3.64 -16.17
N TYR A 370 19.98 -2.56 -15.74
CA TYR A 370 19.27 -1.44 -15.13
C TYR A 370 18.83 -0.45 -16.20
N ASN A 371 17.53 -0.16 -16.24
CA ASN A 371 16.94 0.80 -17.16
C ASN A 371 16.45 2.01 -16.37
N PHE A 372 17.03 3.18 -16.60
CA PHE A 372 16.58 4.42 -15.97
C PHE A 372 17.08 5.66 -16.70
N ASP A 373 16.40 6.79 -16.52
CA ASP A 373 16.85 8.09 -17.00
C ASP A 373 17.95 8.64 -16.07
N LEU A 374 19.13 8.92 -16.64
CA LEU A 374 20.25 9.52 -15.94
C LEU A 374 19.92 10.91 -15.36
N ASN A 375 18.99 11.64 -15.98
CA ASN A 375 18.55 12.94 -15.47
C ASN A 375 17.87 12.80 -14.10
N LEU A 376 17.09 11.73 -13.88
CA LEU A 376 16.43 11.49 -12.60
C LEU A 376 17.44 11.24 -11.47
N VAL A 377 18.54 10.54 -11.77
CA VAL A 377 19.63 10.32 -10.83
C VAL A 377 20.37 11.62 -10.53
N GLN A 378 20.70 12.38 -11.57
CA GLN A 378 21.36 13.68 -11.42
C GLN A 378 20.52 14.64 -10.57
N GLU A 379 19.21 14.68 -10.82
CA GLU A 379 18.26 15.46 -10.04
C GLU A 379 18.24 15.03 -8.57
N MET A 380 18.19 13.71 -8.30
CA MET A 380 18.20 13.17 -6.94
C MET A 380 19.48 13.54 -6.20
N LEU A 381 20.64 13.32 -6.82
CA LEU A 381 21.93 13.67 -6.21
C LEU A 381 22.04 15.18 -5.94
N ARG A 382 21.53 16.02 -6.85
CA ARG A 382 21.53 17.48 -6.68
C ARG A 382 20.64 17.90 -5.52
N LYS A 383 19.41 17.38 -5.46
CA LYS A 383 18.47 17.67 -4.36
C LYS A 383 19.01 17.20 -3.01
N LEU A 384 19.63 16.03 -2.94
CA LEU A 384 20.28 15.54 -1.71
C LEU A 384 21.48 16.40 -1.32
N HIS A 385 22.31 16.80 -2.29
CA HIS A 385 23.39 17.75 -2.05
C HIS A 385 22.83 19.05 -1.47
N ASP A 386 21.81 19.64 -2.07
CA ASP A 386 21.22 20.90 -1.62
C ASP A 386 20.63 20.75 -0.21
N MET A 387 19.90 19.66 0.05
CA MET A 387 19.33 19.33 1.37
C MET A 387 20.40 19.19 2.46
N PHE A 388 21.52 18.52 2.18
CA PHE A 388 22.56 18.31 3.20
C PHE A 388 23.55 19.47 3.31
N TYR A 389 23.90 20.11 2.20
CA TYR A 389 24.93 21.13 2.20
C TYR A 389 24.37 22.52 2.57
N LEU A 390 23.14 22.83 2.16
CA LEU A 390 22.52 24.12 2.46
C LEU A 390 21.69 24.08 3.75
N LEU A 391 21.12 22.93 4.11
CA LEU A 391 20.21 22.85 5.27
C LEU A 391 20.79 22.10 6.49
N ALA A 392 21.94 21.41 6.38
CA ALA A 392 22.57 20.78 7.54
C ALA A 392 23.57 21.73 8.24
N PRO A 393 23.85 21.54 9.53
CA PRO A 393 24.74 22.40 10.31
C PRO A 393 26.21 22.33 9.90
N SER A 394 26.92 23.43 10.16
CA SER A 394 28.29 23.73 9.75
C SER A 394 29.38 22.75 10.22
N ASP A 395 29.15 21.98 11.29
CA ASP A 395 30.16 21.09 11.88
C ASP A 395 29.85 19.63 11.58
N LEU A 396 30.50 19.09 10.55
CA LEU A 396 30.52 17.64 10.31
C LEU A 396 31.38 16.97 11.40
N PRO A 397 30.86 15.97 12.13
CA PRO A 397 31.67 15.18 13.05
C PRO A 397 32.80 14.44 12.31
N LYS A 398 33.95 14.25 12.98
CA LYS A 398 35.05 13.45 12.45
C LYS A 398 34.60 12.00 12.25
N THR A 399 34.78 11.49 11.03
CA THR A 399 34.22 10.24 10.47
C THR A 399 34.52 8.95 11.27
N GLY A 400 35.47 8.97 12.20
CA GLY A 400 36.00 7.78 12.88
C GLY A 400 35.09 7.18 13.96
N ASP A 401 34.34 7.98 14.73
CA ASP A 401 33.69 7.49 15.96
C ASP A 401 32.22 7.07 15.78
N ILE A 402 31.56 7.49 14.70
CA ILE A 402 30.11 7.30 14.52
C ILE A 402 29.78 5.91 13.95
N LEU A 403 30.66 5.31 13.14
CA LEU A 403 30.43 4.02 12.47
C LEU A 403 30.14 2.87 13.45
N GLY A 404 30.75 2.87 14.64
CA GLY A 404 30.48 1.90 15.71
C GLY A 404 29.09 2.08 16.36
N THR A 405 28.66 3.33 16.56
CA THR A 405 27.37 3.66 17.20
C THR A 405 26.16 3.43 16.27
N LEU A 406 26.38 3.34 14.95
CA LEU A 406 25.34 3.06 13.94
C LEU A 406 24.75 1.63 14.03
N SER A 407 25.43 0.72 14.73
CA SER A 407 24.98 -0.66 14.94
C SER A 407 24.01 -0.84 16.12
N GLY A 408 23.77 0.23 16.88
CA GLY A 408 23.20 0.15 18.22
C GLY A 408 21.74 0.56 18.37
N THR A 409 20.83 0.20 17.45
CA THR A 409 19.41 0.10 17.82
C THR A 409 18.80 -1.10 17.12
N SER A 410 19.07 -2.28 17.67
CA SER A 410 18.24 -3.47 17.42
C SER A 410 16.84 -3.16 17.93
N ARG A 411 16.00 -2.58 17.06
CA ARG A 411 14.55 -2.64 17.26
C ARG A 411 14.18 -4.09 17.01
N LYS A 412 13.45 -4.70 17.96
CA LYS A 412 12.67 -5.91 17.65
C LYS A 412 11.94 -5.65 16.32
N PRO A 413 11.81 -6.66 15.44
CA PRO A 413 11.05 -6.46 14.22
C PRO A 413 9.61 -6.27 14.66
N GLU A 414 9.19 -5.02 14.78
CA GLU A 414 7.78 -4.69 14.71
C GLU A 414 7.31 -5.21 13.34
N ASN A 415 6.16 -5.89 13.30
CA ASN A 415 5.60 -6.56 12.11
C ASN A 415 5.25 -5.55 10.99
N HIS A 416 6.27 -4.94 10.40
CA HIS A 416 6.16 -3.99 9.31
C HIS A 416 6.24 -4.73 7.99
N CYS A 417 5.39 -4.31 7.07
CA CYS A 417 5.39 -4.72 5.69
C CYS A 417 5.73 -3.51 4.81
N VAL A 418 6.51 -3.75 3.77
CA VAL A 418 6.78 -2.78 2.71
C VAL A 418 5.75 -3.00 1.61
N LEU A 419 4.97 -1.97 1.31
CA LEU A 419 4.10 -1.96 0.14
C LEU A 419 4.92 -1.56 -1.09
N GLN A 420 4.94 -2.42 -2.09
CA GLN A 420 5.67 -2.23 -3.36
C GLN A 420 4.75 -2.42 -4.54
N ALA A 421 5.10 -1.80 -5.67
CA ALA A 421 4.43 -2.00 -6.95
C ALA A 421 5.34 -2.62 -8.00
N TRP A 422 4.77 -3.56 -8.75
CA TRP A 422 5.44 -4.33 -9.79
C TRP A 422 4.61 -4.26 -11.06
N ASP A 423 5.29 -4.19 -12.20
CA ASP A 423 4.65 -4.17 -13.49
C ASP A 423 4.46 -5.59 -14.01
N LEU A 424 3.22 -5.97 -14.35
CA LEU A 424 2.89 -7.26 -14.98
C LEU A 424 2.45 -7.09 -16.43
N GLU A 425 2.55 -5.90 -17.05
CA GLU A 425 2.14 -5.68 -18.45
C GLU A 425 2.85 -6.67 -19.42
N LEU A 426 4.08 -7.08 -19.11
CA LEU A 426 4.89 -7.99 -19.94
C LEU A 426 4.70 -9.48 -19.62
N LEU A 427 3.95 -9.85 -18.59
CA LEU A 427 3.78 -11.25 -18.21
C LEU A 427 3.11 -12.03 -19.35
N LYS A 428 3.85 -12.89 -20.07
CA LYS A 428 3.35 -13.65 -21.25
C LYS A 428 3.08 -15.13 -20.97
N GLY A 429 3.20 -15.54 -19.72
CA GLY A 429 2.84 -16.88 -19.24
C GLY A 429 3.90 -17.97 -19.40
N ASP A 430 5.07 -17.62 -19.92
CA ASP A 430 6.29 -18.46 -19.95
C ASP A 430 7.12 -18.40 -18.66
N GLY A 431 6.81 -17.46 -17.76
CA GLY A 431 7.46 -17.33 -16.44
C GLY A 431 8.82 -16.60 -16.48
N GLU A 432 9.28 -16.16 -17.65
CA GLU A 432 10.57 -15.46 -17.81
C GLU A 432 10.52 -14.00 -17.29
N ASP A 433 9.34 -13.35 -17.37
CA ASP A 433 9.14 -11.95 -16.98
C ASP A 433 8.57 -11.78 -15.56
N LEU A 434 8.90 -12.68 -14.62
CA LEU A 434 8.44 -12.59 -13.24
C LEU A 434 9.14 -11.48 -12.43
N PRO A 435 8.43 -10.80 -11.52
CA PRO A 435 9.06 -9.82 -10.62
C PRO A 435 10.11 -10.44 -9.69
N ASP A 436 11.24 -9.76 -9.52
CA ASP A 436 12.23 -10.11 -8.49
C ASP A 436 11.88 -9.44 -7.15
N PHE A 437 11.15 -10.16 -6.30
CA PHE A 437 10.75 -9.68 -4.98
C PHE A 437 11.92 -9.52 -3.98
N LYS A 438 13.16 -9.82 -4.39
CA LYS A 438 14.36 -9.50 -3.62
C LYS A 438 14.81 -8.04 -3.83
N GLU A 439 14.27 -7.35 -4.84
CA GLU A 439 14.42 -5.90 -5.01
C GLU A 439 13.49 -5.13 -4.02
N ASP A 440 13.67 -5.36 -2.71
CA ASP A 440 12.87 -4.78 -1.60
C ASP A 440 12.89 -3.24 -1.50
N TRP A 441 13.80 -2.60 -2.24
CA TRP A 441 14.02 -1.16 -2.31
C TRP A 441 13.33 -0.51 -3.52
N LYS A 442 12.81 -1.32 -4.45
CA LYS A 442 12.22 -0.88 -5.70
C LYS A 442 10.73 -0.55 -5.53
N ASN A 443 10.31 0.55 -6.15
CA ASN A 443 8.90 0.98 -6.26
C ASN A 443 8.14 0.96 -4.93
N VAL A 444 8.83 1.35 -3.84
CA VAL A 444 8.27 1.37 -2.49
C VAL A 444 7.24 2.48 -2.37
N ILE A 445 6.00 2.10 -2.06
CA ILE A 445 4.89 3.00 -1.77
C ILE A 445 5.04 3.53 -0.34
N THR A 446 5.06 2.63 0.65
CA THR A 446 5.15 2.98 2.08
C THR A 446 5.44 1.74 2.94
N THR A 447 5.93 1.96 4.15
CA THR A 447 6.12 0.93 5.18
C THR A 447 4.96 1.00 6.16
N CYS A 448 4.21 -0.09 6.32
CA CYS A 448 2.95 -0.13 7.05
C CYS A 448 2.75 -1.44 7.83
N MET A 449 1.66 -1.53 8.60
CA MET A 449 1.26 -2.74 9.32
C MET A 449 0.25 -3.53 8.50
N ILE A 450 0.56 -4.81 8.22
CA ILE A 450 -0.34 -5.71 7.52
C ILE A 450 -0.39 -7.05 8.24
N ASN A 451 -1.55 -7.37 8.82
CA ASN A 451 -1.80 -8.71 9.38
C ASN A 451 -2.58 -9.59 8.39
N ASN A 452 -3.51 -8.98 7.64
CA ASN A 452 -4.38 -9.63 6.66
C ASN A 452 -4.73 -8.67 5.50
N ASP A 453 -5.43 -9.20 4.49
CA ASP A 453 -5.78 -8.44 3.29
C ASP A 453 -6.65 -7.21 3.57
N SER A 454 -7.48 -7.25 4.61
CA SER A 454 -8.37 -6.14 4.97
C SER A 454 -7.63 -4.97 5.62
N ASN A 455 -6.32 -5.06 5.91
CA ASN A 455 -5.53 -3.99 6.50
C ASN A 455 -5.00 -2.98 5.47
N VAL A 456 -5.13 -3.28 4.18
CA VAL A 456 -4.81 -2.37 3.07
C VAL A 456 -6.09 -2.23 2.25
N ALA A 457 -6.43 -1.00 1.88
CA ALA A 457 -7.57 -0.75 1.01
C ALA A 457 -7.10 -0.08 -0.27
N ILE A 458 -7.64 -0.50 -1.41
CA ILE A 458 -7.46 0.16 -2.70
C ILE A 458 -8.82 0.73 -3.10
N SER A 459 -8.83 1.98 -3.57
CA SER A 459 -10.05 2.65 -4.01
C SER A 459 -10.65 1.93 -5.21
N GLN A 460 -11.97 2.00 -5.43
CA GLN A 460 -12.61 1.35 -6.59
C GLN A 460 -12.10 1.86 -7.95
N CYS A 461 -11.59 3.09 -8.01
CA CYS A 461 -10.93 3.62 -9.21
C CYS A 461 -9.45 3.23 -9.33
N GLU A 462 -8.91 2.48 -8.35
CA GLU A 462 -7.52 2.02 -8.27
C GLU A 462 -6.46 3.14 -8.30
N GLN A 463 -6.87 4.38 -8.02
CA GLN A 463 -5.98 5.54 -8.00
C GLN A 463 -5.41 5.84 -6.62
N PHE A 464 -5.97 5.25 -5.56
CA PHE A 464 -5.58 5.50 -4.19
C PHE A 464 -5.40 4.21 -3.41
N ILE A 465 -4.42 4.20 -2.53
CA ILE A 465 -4.16 3.13 -1.57
C ILE A 465 -4.15 3.70 -0.15
N ALA A 466 -4.85 3.04 0.76
CA ALA A 466 -4.87 3.38 2.17
C ALA A 466 -4.16 2.28 2.97
N SER A 467 -3.30 2.69 3.90
CA SER A 467 -2.55 1.79 4.78
C SER A 467 -2.34 2.43 6.15
N ILE A 468 -1.91 1.66 7.15
CA ILE A 468 -1.63 2.17 8.50
C ILE A 468 -0.15 2.05 8.82
N ARG A 469 0.48 3.16 9.15
CA ARG A 469 1.86 3.23 9.64
C ARG A 469 1.85 3.27 11.17
N LEU A 470 2.82 2.60 11.80
CA LEU A 470 3.08 2.74 13.22
C LEU A 470 4.28 3.67 13.43
N ARG A 471 4.06 4.76 14.17
CA ARG A 471 5.13 5.62 14.67
C ARG A 471 4.98 5.76 16.19
N SER A 472 4.94 6.99 16.70
CA SER A 472 4.51 7.26 18.08
C SER A 472 3.02 6.93 18.29
N VAL A 473 2.22 7.03 17.24
CA VAL A 473 0.80 6.64 17.17
C VAL A 473 0.53 5.95 15.84
N LYS A 474 -0.68 5.37 15.68
CA LYS A 474 -1.09 4.83 14.38
C LYS A 474 -1.49 5.97 13.47
N GLU A 475 -1.02 5.92 12.23
CA GLU A 475 -1.32 6.91 11.22
C GLU A 475 -1.90 6.19 10.00
N MET A 476 -3.18 6.42 9.71
CA MET A 476 -3.78 6.02 8.44
C MET A 476 -3.31 7.00 7.38
N GLU A 477 -2.72 6.49 6.31
CA GLU A 477 -2.18 7.27 5.21
C GLU A 477 -2.85 6.84 3.90
N ILE A 478 -3.22 7.82 3.07
CA ILE A 478 -3.66 7.61 1.70
C ILE A 478 -2.56 8.08 0.77
N ARG A 479 -2.11 7.21 -0.14
CA ARG A 479 -1.12 7.54 -1.17
C ARG A 479 -1.69 7.36 -2.56
N SER A 480 -1.13 8.09 -3.52
CA SER A 480 -1.52 7.97 -4.93
C SER A 480 -0.91 6.74 -5.58
N LEU A 481 -1.71 6.06 -6.39
CA LEU A 481 -1.29 5.02 -7.34
C LEU A 481 -1.29 5.52 -8.79
N ARG A 482 -1.62 6.80 -9.05
CA ARG A 482 -1.58 7.33 -10.41
C ARG A 482 -0.14 7.45 -10.90
N ARG A 483 0.11 7.16 -12.18
CA ARG A 483 1.46 7.25 -12.78
C ARG A 483 2.10 8.63 -12.55
N GLU A 484 1.31 9.69 -12.71
CA GLU A 484 1.75 11.09 -12.58
C GLU A 484 2.25 11.46 -11.19
N ASN A 485 1.71 10.89 -10.12
CA ASN A 485 2.11 11.23 -8.75
C ASN A 485 2.24 10.00 -7.84
N PHE A 486 2.69 8.89 -8.42
CA PHE A 486 2.84 7.61 -7.74
C PHE A 486 3.61 7.74 -6.42
N GLY A 487 3.06 7.15 -5.36
CA GLY A 487 3.66 7.14 -4.03
C GLY A 487 3.55 8.45 -3.24
N GLU A 488 2.98 9.52 -3.80
CA GLU A 488 2.75 10.77 -3.08
C GLU A 488 1.76 10.58 -1.93
N SER A 489 2.06 11.14 -0.75
CA SER A 489 1.15 11.12 0.40
C SER A 489 0.10 12.21 0.23
N LEU A 490 -1.17 11.82 0.12
CA LEU A 490 -2.28 12.71 -0.16
C LEU A 490 -3.03 13.12 1.11
N PHE A 491 -3.07 12.22 2.09
CA PHE A 491 -3.85 12.43 3.30
C PHE A 491 -3.30 11.57 4.44
N LEU A 492 -3.36 12.09 5.67
CA LEU A 492 -2.92 11.42 6.89
C LEU A 492 -3.98 11.61 7.99
N PHE A 493 -4.21 10.60 8.81
CA PHE A 493 -5.08 10.67 9.97
C PHE A 493 -4.51 9.87 11.13
N LYS A 494 -4.37 10.49 12.29
CA LYS A 494 -3.74 9.88 13.46
C LYS A 494 -4.77 9.36 14.46
N PHE A 495 -4.53 8.18 15.01
CA PHE A 495 -5.40 7.57 16.02
C PHE A 495 -4.62 6.60 16.93
N THR A 496 -5.20 6.24 18.07
CA THR A 496 -4.57 5.35 19.08
C THR A 496 -5.24 3.99 19.18
N ALA A 497 -6.53 3.90 18.84
CA ALA A 497 -7.31 2.68 18.93
C ALA A 497 -6.72 1.51 18.11
N GLU A 498 -6.97 0.28 18.55
CA GLU A 498 -6.66 -0.93 17.79
C GLU A 498 -7.54 -0.99 16.54
N PHE A 499 -6.94 -1.19 15.36
CA PHE A 499 -7.68 -1.32 14.10
C PHE A 499 -7.81 -2.78 13.68
N VAL A 500 -8.77 -3.05 12.81
CA VAL A 500 -9.01 -4.40 12.25
C VAL A 500 -9.12 -4.41 10.73
N SER A 501 -9.55 -3.30 10.10
CA SER A 501 -9.68 -3.24 8.64
C SER A 501 -9.78 -1.80 8.13
N LEU A 502 -9.49 -1.62 6.84
CA LEU A 502 -9.66 -0.39 6.08
C LEU A 502 -10.58 -0.66 4.90
N SER A 503 -11.37 0.34 4.51
CA SER A 503 -12.18 0.26 3.29
C SER A 503 -12.49 1.63 2.71
N PHE A 504 -12.28 1.79 1.41
CA PHE A 504 -12.71 2.97 0.66
C PHE A 504 -14.20 2.93 0.37
N SER A 505 -14.84 4.10 0.41
CA SER A 505 -16.10 4.35 -0.28
C SER A 505 -15.93 4.24 -1.81
N PRO A 506 -16.96 3.79 -2.54
CA PRO A 506 -17.10 3.88 -3.98
C PRO A 506 -16.69 5.16 -4.69
N SER A 507 -16.89 6.35 -4.12
CA SER A 507 -16.30 7.57 -4.70
C SER A 507 -14.77 7.63 -4.55
N GLY A 508 -14.20 6.87 -3.62
CA GLY A 508 -12.81 6.99 -3.17
C GLY A 508 -12.56 8.19 -2.25
N ARG A 509 -13.59 8.97 -1.89
CA ARG A 509 -13.46 10.16 -1.04
C ARG A 509 -13.35 9.82 0.44
N TYR A 510 -14.18 8.92 0.92
CA TYR A 510 -14.19 8.52 2.32
C TYR A 510 -13.45 7.20 2.54
N VAL A 511 -12.78 7.08 3.68
CA VAL A 511 -12.17 5.84 4.18
C VAL A 511 -12.77 5.47 5.53
N ALA A 512 -13.27 4.25 5.63
CA ALA A 512 -13.67 3.64 6.89
C ALA A 512 -12.48 2.92 7.54
N ILE A 513 -12.19 3.27 8.79
CA ILE A 513 -11.19 2.61 9.65
C ILE A 513 -11.96 1.80 10.69
N GLY A 514 -11.99 0.49 10.54
CA GLY A 514 -12.60 -0.42 11.51
C GLY A 514 -11.74 -0.57 12.75
N LEU A 515 -12.35 -0.43 13.91
CA LEU A 515 -11.68 -0.50 15.21
C LEU A 515 -12.08 -1.76 15.96
N ARG A 516 -11.10 -2.34 16.64
CA ARG A 516 -11.30 -3.43 17.59
C ARG A 516 -11.92 -2.85 18.85
N CYS A 517 -13.25 -2.91 18.89
CA CYS A 517 -14.06 -2.33 19.95
C CYS A 517 -14.77 -3.42 20.74
N ARG A 518 -14.79 -3.28 22.07
CA ARG A 518 -15.64 -4.06 22.98
C ARG A 518 -16.74 -3.14 23.52
N ARG A 519 -18.01 -3.57 23.47
CA ARG A 519 -19.24 -2.96 24.07
C ARG A 519 -19.22 -1.44 24.37
N ASN A 520 -20.15 -0.69 23.76
CA ASN A 520 -20.37 0.75 24.00
C ASN A 520 -19.18 1.68 23.69
N LEU A 521 -18.25 1.25 22.83
CA LEU A 521 -17.12 2.04 22.36
C LEU A 521 -17.22 2.32 20.84
N LYS A 522 -16.40 3.26 20.37
CA LYS A 522 -16.30 3.64 18.95
C LYS A 522 -15.79 2.44 18.16
N TYR A 523 -16.52 2.06 17.11
CA TYR A 523 -16.19 0.87 16.32
C TYR A 523 -15.63 1.19 14.94
N ALA A 524 -15.81 2.42 14.46
CA ALA A 524 -15.21 2.88 13.23
C ALA A 524 -14.97 4.40 13.24
N TYR A 525 -13.94 4.83 12.51
CA TYR A 525 -13.81 6.20 12.02
C TYR A 525 -14.17 6.23 10.53
N ILE A 526 -14.97 7.19 10.10
CA ILE A 526 -15.11 7.53 8.67
C ILE A 526 -14.43 8.88 8.45
N VAL A 527 -13.45 8.89 7.57
CA VAL A 527 -12.60 10.04 7.32
C VAL A 527 -12.75 10.48 5.87
N ASP A 528 -12.87 11.79 5.65
CA ASP A 528 -12.95 12.40 4.32
C ASP A 528 -11.56 12.83 3.86
N LYS A 529 -11.05 12.22 2.78
CA LYS A 529 -9.71 12.55 2.23
C LYS A 529 -9.60 13.99 1.73
N GLU A 530 -10.72 14.62 1.40
CA GLU A 530 -10.78 15.98 0.85
C GLU A 530 -10.99 17.04 1.93
N SER A 531 -11.23 16.61 3.18
CA SER A 531 -11.19 17.55 4.30
C SER A 531 -9.80 18.18 4.37
N LEU A 532 -9.76 19.46 4.72
CA LEU A 532 -8.55 20.29 4.86
C LEU A 532 -7.68 19.80 6.04
N TRP A 533 -7.26 18.55 6.03
CA TRP A 533 -6.20 18.04 6.88
C TRP A 533 -4.92 18.18 6.09
N ARG A 534 -4.39 19.40 6.05
CA ARG A 534 -3.09 19.63 5.42
C ARG A 534 -2.03 18.97 6.29
N ILE A 535 -1.20 18.13 5.65
CA ILE A 535 0.16 17.88 6.10
C ILE A 535 0.78 19.26 6.34
N GLY A 536 1.03 19.61 7.61
CA GLY A 536 1.70 20.86 7.97
C GLY A 536 0.84 22.14 8.03
N VAL A 537 -0.34 22.14 8.66
CA VAL A 537 -0.81 23.42 9.25
C VAL A 537 0.10 23.76 10.43
N SER A 538 1.09 24.59 10.15
CA SER A 538 1.82 25.37 11.13
C SER A 538 0.83 26.16 11.99
N SER A 539 1.01 25.98 13.30
CA SER A 539 0.49 26.78 14.39
C SER A 539 0.26 28.24 14.00
N GLY A 540 -1.01 28.67 13.96
CA GLY A 540 -1.35 30.06 14.18
C GLY A 540 -1.22 30.33 15.67
N THR A 541 -0.08 30.92 16.05
CA THR A 541 0.14 31.73 17.26
C THR A 541 -0.61 31.28 18.52
N PHE A 542 -0.14 30.26 19.23
CA PHE A 542 -0.46 30.15 20.66
C PHE A 542 0.71 29.59 21.46
N ASP A 543 0.90 30.23 22.60
CA ASP A 543 2.02 30.17 23.51
C ASP A 543 2.44 28.76 23.94
N SER A 544 3.72 28.70 24.31
CA SER A 544 4.38 27.63 25.02
C SER A 544 3.48 26.87 26.01
N ILE A 545 3.61 25.54 25.98
CA ILE A 545 3.01 24.54 26.90
C ILE A 545 1.58 24.14 26.49
N SER A 546 1.44 23.50 25.33
CA SER A 546 0.28 22.69 24.97
C SER A 546 0.73 21.24 24.81
N SER A 547 0.09 20.35 25.56
CA SER A 547 0.53 18.98 25.81
C SER A 547 0.14 18.05 24.66
N ARG A 548 0.72 16.84 24.58
CA ARG A 548 0.34 15.78 23.62
C ARG A 548 -1.17 15.47 23.58
N PHE A 549 -1.93 15.91 24.57
CA PHE A 549 -3.38 15.77 24.63
C PHE A 549 -4.12 16.68 23.62
N ASP A 550 -3.59 17.86 23.26
CA ASP A 550 -4.31 18.83 22.43
C ASP A 550 -4.41 18.43 20.94
N ILE A 551 -3.39 17.76 20.39
CA ILE A 551 -3.43 17.23 19.00
C ILE A 551 -4.42 16.05 18.91
N VAL A 552 -4.56 15.27 19.98
CA VAL A 552 -5.49 14.13 20.05
C VAL A 552 -6.93 14.61 20.21
N GLU A 553 -7.18 15.67 21.00
CA GLU A 553 -8.49 16.32 21.10
C GLU A 553 -8.92 17.02 19.80
N GLN A 554 -7.98 17.51 18.98
CA GLN A 554 -8.31 18.03 17.64
C GLN A 554 -8.68 16.91 16.65
N ASN A 555 -8.01 15.76 16.70
CA ASN A 555 -8.35 14.58 15.88
C ASN A 555 -9.70 13.97 16.27
N GLU A 556 -10.18 14.20 17.49
CA GLU A 556 -11.53 13.82 17.92
C GLU A 556 -12.65 14.53 17.12
N ARG A 557 -12.36 15.57 16.35
CA ARG A 557 -13.35 16.39 15.63
C ARG A 557 -13.47 16.11 14.12
N VAL A 558 -12.60 15.28 13.52
CA VAL A 558 -12.39 15.25 12.05
C VAL A 558 -13.03 14.05 11.33
N GLY A 559 -13.32 12.95 12.03
CA GLY A 559 -13.98 11.78 11.45
C GLY A 559 -15.37 11.54 12.04
N LEU A 560 -16.33 11.11 11.21
CA LEU A 560 -17.60 10.59 11.73
C LEU A 560 -17.30 9.33 12.54
N LYS A 561 -17.60 9.38 13.83
CA LYS A 561 -17.39 8.28 14.76
C LYS A 561 -18.66 7.44 14.84
N LEU A 562 -18.55 6.17 14.49
CA LEU A 562 -19.67 5.25 14.62
C LEU A 562 -19.56 4.48 15.94
N SER A 563 -20.67 4.41 16.67
CA SER A 563 -20.80 3.68 17.95
C SER A 563 -21.81 2.56 17.79
N LEU A 564 -21.56 1.42 18.43
CA LEU A 564 -22.52 0.31 18.43
C LEU A 564 -23.74 0.68 19.30
N PRO A 565 -24.93 0.13 19.02
CA PRO A 565 -26.12 0.36 19.83
C PRO A 565 -25.90 -0.04 21.30
N ARG A 566 -26.56 0.66 22.23
CA ARG A 566 -26.38 0.48 23.69
C ARG A 566 -26.88 -0.88 24.22
N ASP A 567 -27.75 -1.58 23.47
CA ASP A 567 -28.25 -2.90 23.85
C ASP A 567 -27.19 -3.99 23.63
N SER A 568 -26.33 -4.12 24.64
CA SER A 568 -24.99 -4.69 24.60
C SER A 568 -24.88 -6.23 24.59
N GLN A 569 -26.00 -6.97 24.57
CA GLN A 569 -25.95 -8.44 24.66
C GLN A 569 -25.70 -9.13 23.32
N ASN A 570 -25.99 -8.50 22.19
CA ASN A 570 -25.87 -9.11 20.86
C ASN A 570 -24.53 -8.87 20.14
N TYR A 571 -23.75 -7.88 20.58
CA TYR A 571 -22.56 -7.39 19.86
C TYR A 571 -21.29 -7.56 20.73
N LEU A 572 -20.39 -8.46 20.32
CA LEU A 572 -19.13 -8.70 21.05
C LEU A 572 -18.01 -7.75 20.61
N GLU A 573 -17.58 -7.89 19.36
CA GLU A 573 -16.37 -7.27 18.80
C GLU A 573 -16.48 -7.25 17.27
N ILE A 574 -16.01 -6.17 16.64
CA ILE A 574 -15.89 -6.09 15.18
C ILE A 574 -14.58 -6.75 14.75
N ASN A 575 -14.65 -7.61 13.76
CA ASN A 575 -13.50 -8.20 13.10
C ASN A 575 -13.17 -7.54 11.76
N CYS A 576 -14.17 -7.05 11.03
CA CYS A 576 -13.96 -6.35 9.77
C CYS A 576 -15.10 -5.38 9.45
N ILE A 577 -14.79 -4.31 8.71
CA ILE A 577 -15.73 -3.37 8.11
C ILE A 577 -15.35 -3.14 6.65
N LYS A 578 -16.33 -3.18 5.76
CA LYS A 578 -16.18 -2.86 4.34
C LYS A 578 -17.28 -1.91 3.90
N TRP A 579 -16.95 -0.91 3.10
CA TRP A 579 -17.95 -0.08 2.43
C TRP A 579 -18.61 -0.90 1.32
N ALA A 580 -19.93 -0.83 1.22
CA ALA A 580 -20.66 -1.59 0.21
C ALA A 580 -20.31 -1.08 -1.20
N ALA A 581 -19.84 -1.92 -2.11
CA ALA A 581 -19.45 -1.50 -3.47
C ALA A 581 -20.48 -0.65 -4.26
N LEU A 582 -21.75 -0.61 -3.84
CA LEU A 582 -22.75 0.34 -4.34
C LEU A 582 -22.79 1.63 -3.52
N PRO A 583 -22.73 2.80 -4.17
CA PRO A 583 -22.94 4.09 -3.54
C PRO A 583 -24.24 4.13 -2.72
N GLY A 584 -24.15 4.60 -1.47
CA GLY A 584 -25.29 4.75 -0.54
C GLY A 584 -25.86 3.44 0.03
N TYR A 585 -25.24 2.28 -0.21
CA TYR A 585 -25.70 0.98 0.34
C TYR A 585 -25.13 0.66 1.74
N GLY A 586 -24.38 1.59 2.34
CA GLY A 586 -23.92 1.48 3.71
C GLY A 586 -22.58 0.76 3.86
N LEU A 587 -22.42 0.14 5.04
CA LEU A 587 -21.23 -0.55 5.50
C LEU A 587 -21.60 -2.02 5.80
N LEU A 588 -20.71 -2.94 5.48
CA LEU A 588 -20.80 -4.34 5.83
C LEU A 588 -19.90 -4.57 7.03
N VAL A 589 -20.43 -5.15 8.11
CA VAL A 589 -19.68 -5.34 9.35
C VAL A 589 -19.67 -6.81 9.78
N GLY A 590 -18.47 -7.39 9.79
CA GLY A 590 -18.25 -8.73 10.34
C GLY A 590 -18.02 -8.62 11.84
N LEU A 591 -18.87 -9.26 12.64
CA LEU A 591 -18.69 -9.36 14.09
C LEU A 591 -18.21 -10.75 14.50
N LYS A 592 -17.72 -10.82 15.72
CA LYS A 592 -17.33 -12.06 16.39
C LYS A 592 -18.50 -12.95 16.82
N SER A 593 -19.70 -12.39 17.02
CA SER A 593 -20.89 -13.15 17.44
C SER A 593 -21.86 -13.47 16.30
N LYS A 594 -21.92 -12.61 15.28
CA LYS A 594 -22.88 -12.67 14.16
C LYS A 594 -22.32 -11.92 12.94
N PHE A 595 -22.85 -12.17 11.76
CA PHE A 595 -22.68 -11.26 10.63
C PHE A 595 -23.74 -10.16 10.70
N VAL A 596 -23.36 -8.89 10.61
CA VAL A 596 -24.31 -7.76 10.70
C VAL A 596 -24.07 -6.81 9.54
N ARG A 597 -25.11 -6.64 8.70
CA ARG A 597 -25.13 -5.51 7.76
C ARG A 597 -25.30 -4.23 8.56
N ILE A 598 -24.51 -3.23 8.27
CA ILE A 598 -24.73 -1.90 8.81
C ILE A 598 -25.19 -1.00 7.67
N CYS A 599 -26.49 -0.71 7.69
CA CYS A 599 -27.15 0.42 7.03
C CYS A 599 -27.67 0.22 5.61
N ARG A 600 -29.01 0.22 5.53
CA ARG A 600 -29.78 0.88 4.48
C ARG A 600 -30.71 1.88 5.15
#